data_AF-A0A3D1SXU9-F1
#
_entry.id   AF-A0A3D1SXU9-F1
#
_cell.length_a   1.000
_cell.length_b   1.000
_cell.length_c   1.000
_cell.angle_alpha   90.00
_cell.angle_beta   90.00
_cell.angle_gamma   90.00
#
_symmetry.space_group_name_H-M   'P 1'
#
loop_
_entity.id
_entity.type
_entity.pdbx_description
1 polymer ?
#
loop_
_entity_poly.entity_id
_entity_poly.type
_entity_poly.pdbx_seq_one_letter_code
_entity_poly.pdbx_strand_id
1 'polypeptide(L)'
;QGGDPVRIQRLRLVNTTGKGRRISVTSYAELVLGNNREETQSNIITKWDPESNAMLARNYLHPDYGGYVAFAAMSPAASSFTADRTEFIGRNGSMSRPAAMHRETLSGRSGMGQDPCITLQTVVVLEPHETAEIIMVLGQGSNIEHVRSLVSKYKEPLQIEASLAKTCAWWDRFLETVQVETPDLAVNIIMNRWLLYQTLACRFWARTAFYQSGGAFGFRDQLQDVLAFLHAAPEITREFLLTAASRQFVEGDVQHWWHPPSGAGTRTRSSDDLLWLPYAVIRYVNATGDYEILNAKVPFLNGRPLEANEYDIYFVPNSSTMEQGTLFEHCRRAIEKGLTSGPHGLPLIGTGDWNDGFTRIGAKGRGESVWLAWFIIDILTGFSNLCAKTGDENLGR
;
A
#
# COMPACT_ATOMS: atom_id res chain seq x y z
N GLN A 1 -4.85 5.34 -11.60
CA GLN A 1 -5.98 4.41 -11.33
C GLN A 1 -5.51 2.97 -11.53
N GLY A 2 -5.63 2.14 -10.48
CA GLY A 2 -5.02 0.81 -10.39
C GLY A 2 -5.70 -0.27 -11.25
N GLY A 3 -4.99 -1.38 -11.44
CA GLY A 3 -5.53 -2.59 -12.08
C GLY A 3 -6.50 -3.34 -11.17
N ASP A 4 -7.10 -4.42 -11.68
CA ASP A 4 -8.00 -5.27 -10.89
C ASP A 4 -7.27 -5.88 -9.67
N PRO A 5 -7.95 -6.04 -8.52
CA PRO A 5 -7.35 -6.54 -7.28
C PRO A 5 -7.20 -8.07 -7.29
N VAL A 6 -6.43 -8.58 -8.26
CA VAL A 6 -6.20 -10.00 -8.47
C VAL A 6 -4.71 -10.31 -8.58
N ARG A 7 -4.30 -11.44 -8.00
CA ARG A 7 -3.05 -12.12 -8.29
C ARG A 7 -3.36 -13.30 -9.21
N ILE A 8 -2.71 -13.31 -10.37
CA ILE A 8 -2.84 -14.38 -11.35
C ILE A 8 -1.56 -15.21 -11.32
N GLN A 9 -1.70 -16.53 -11.25
CA GLN A 9 -0.60 -17.48 -11.36
C GLN A 9 -0.88 -18.40 -12.54
N ARG A 10 0.11 -18.54 -13.43
CA ARG A 10 0.04 -19.45 -14.58
C ARG A 10 1.06 -20.56 -14.40
N LEU A 11 0.58 -21.79 -14.35
CA LEU A 11 1.37 -22.99 -14.31
C LEU A 11 1.31 -23.67 -15.68
N ARG A 12 2.46 -23.83 -16.33
CA ARG A 12 2.59 -24.59 -17.58
C ARG A 12 3.21 -25.95 -17.27
N LEU A 13 2.50 -27.02 -17.58
CA LEU A 13 2.95 -28.39 -17.42
C LEU A 13 3.22 -29.00 -18.78
N VAL A 14 4.43 -29.52 -18.99
CA VAL A 14 4.85 -30.17 -20.23
C VAL A 14 5.16 -31.63 -19.94
N ASN A 15 4.49 -32.56 -20.63
CA ASN A 15 4.83 -33.98 -20.55
C ASN A 15 6.02 -34.29 -21.46
N THR A 16 7.22 -34.26 -20.91
CA THR A 16 8.45 -34.54 -21.68
C THR A 16 8.67 -36.04 -21.98
N THR A 17 7.73 -36.91 -21.60
CA THR A 17 7.87 -38.37 -21.71
C THR A 17 7.03 -38.97 -22.84
N GLY A 18 7.41 -40.17 -23.30
CA GLY A 18 6.67 -40.92 -24.32
C GLY A 18 5.40 -41.64 -23.81
N LYS A 19 4.91 -41.33 -22.61
CA LYS A 19 3.73 -41.98 -22.00
C LYS A 19 2.73 -40.93 -21.52
N GLY A 20 1.44 -41.22 -21.67
CA GLY A 20 0.38 -40.38 -21.09
C GLY A 20 0.54 -40.22 -19.58
N ARG A 21 0.17 -39.05 -19.06
CA ARG A 21 0.22 -38.69 -17.64
C ARG A 21 -1.12 -38.12 -17.20
N ARG A 22 -1.59 -38.54 -16.03
CA ARG A 22 -2.73 -37.94 -15.34
C ARG A 22 -2.21 -37.29 -14.06
N ILE A 23 -2.33 -35.97 -13.96
CA ILE A 23 -1.74 -35.17 -12.89
C ILE A 23 -2.85 -34.36 -12.21
N SER A 24 -2.95 -34.46 -10.88
CA SER A 24 -3.75 -33.52 -10.10
C SER A 24 -2.90 -32.30 -9.74
N VAL A 25 -3.49 -31.12 -9.89
CA VAL A 25 -2.89 -29.84 -9.53
C VAL A 25 -3.78 -29.21 -8.47
N THR A 26 -3.20 -28.89 -7.31
CA THR A 26 -3.92 -28.30 -6.19
C THR A 26 -3.32 -26.94 -5.85
N SER A 27 -4.14 -25.89 -5.93
CA SER A 27 -3.80 -24.56 -5.43
C SER A 27 -4.16 -24.46 -3.96
N TYR A 28 -3.33 -23.79 -3.16
CA TYR A 28 -3.56 -23.56 -1.74
C TYR A 28 -3.29 -22.09 -1.39
N ALA A 29 -4.21 -21.51 -0.63
CA ALA A 29 -4.03 -20.20 0.01
C ALA A 29 -4.53 -20.25 1.45
N GLU A 30 -3.67 -19.88 2.40
CA GLU A 30 -4.07 -19.65 3.79
C GLU A 30 -4.76 -18.27 3.89
N LEU A 31 -5.88 -18.22 4.63
CA LEU A 31 -6.68 -17.00 4.75
C LEU A 31 -6.40 -16.31 6.08
N VAL A 32 -6.03 -15.03 6.01
CA VAL A 32 -5.91 -14.15 7.19
C VAL A 32 -7.08 -13.18 7.27
N LEU A 33 -7.43 -12.46 6.20
CA LEU A 33 -8.56 -11.49 6.17
C LEU A 33 -8.60 -10.55 7.39
N GLY A 34 -7.44 -9.97 7.72
CA GLY A 34 -7.17 -9.07 8.85
C GLY A 34 -5.67 -9.02 9.12
N ASN A 35 -5.26 -8.81 10.38
CA ASN A 35 -3.85 -8.63 10.74
C ASN A 35 -3.09 -9.94 10.96
N ASN A 36 -3.65 -10.83 11.79
CA ASN A 36 -3.08 -12.14 12.07
C ASN A 36 -4.17 -13.20 12.08
N ARG A 37 -3.77 -14.44 11.85
CA ARG A 37 -4.69 -15.57 11.68
C ARG A 37 -5.36 -15.93 13.01
N GLU A 38 -4.63 -15.81 14.10
CA GLU A 38 -5.05 -16.18 15.44
C GLU A 38 -6.33 -15.44 15.85
N GLU A 39 -6.42 -14.16 15.51
CA GLU A 39 -7.58 -13.29 15.77
C GLU A 39 -8.72 -13.46 14.77
N THR A 40 -8.42 -13.81 13.52
CA THR A 40 -9.42 -13.75 12.43
C THR A 40 -10.03 -15.10 12.08
N GLN A 41 -9.32 -16.22 12.30
CA GLN A 41 -9.73 -17.54 11.80
C GLN A 41 -11.16 -17.94 12.17
N SER A 42 -11.61 -17.59 13.38
CA SER A 42 -12.96 -17.91 13.87
C SER A 42 -14.07 -17.11 13.18
N ASN A 43 -13.69 -16.01 12.52
CA ASN A 43 -14.61 -15.04 11.93
C ASN A 43 -14.71 -15.20 10.41
N ILE A 44 -13.84 -16.01 9.81
CA ILE A 44 -13.80 -16.25 8.37
C ILE A 44 -14.88 -17.27 7.99
N ILE A 45 -15.76 -16.84 7.10
CA ILE A 45 -16.79 -17.69 6.51
C ILE A 45 -16.41 -17.95 5.06
N THR A 46 -16.27 -19.23 4.71
CA THR A 46 -16.04 -19.66 3.33
C THR A 46 -17.31 -20.15 2.68
N LYS A 47 -17.43 -20.02 1.36
CA LYS A 47 -18.58 -20.49 0.60
C LYS A 47 -18.16 -20.83 -0.83
N TRP A 48 -18.53 -22.03 -1.28
CA TRP A 48 -18.43 -22.37 -2.69
C TRP A 48 -19.51 -21.65 -3.52
N ASP A 49 -19.11 -20.98 -4.60
CA ASP A 49 -20.02 -20.39 -5.57
C ASP A 49 -20.06 -21.23 -6.86
N PRO A 50 -21.14 -21.98 -7.10
CA PRO A 50 -21.23 -22.87 -8.26
C PRO A 50 -21.30 -22.11 -9.59
N GLU A 51 -21.83 -20.88 -9.60
CA GLU A 51 -21.98 -20.07 -10.82
C GLU A 51 -20.63 -19.64 -11.39
N SER A 52 -19.70 -19.20 -10.52
CA SER A 52 -18.34 -18.85 -10.95
C SER A 52 -17.33 -19.99 -10.90
N ASN A 53 -17.65 -21.12 -10.23
CA ASN A 53 -16.70 -22.20 -9.90
C ASN A 53 -15.53 -21.64 -9.06
N ALA A 54 -15.86 -20.90 -8.00
CA ALA A 54 -14.89 -20.23 -7.14
C ALA A 54 -15.18 -20.47 -5.65
N MET A 55 -14.12 -20.51 -4.86
CA MET A 55 -14.23 -20.44 -3.40
C MET A 55 -14.25 -18.97 -2.98
N LEU A 56 -15.25 -18.58 -2.21
CA LEU A 56 -15.39 -17.25 -1.63
C LEU A 56 -15.05 -17.31 -0.14
N ALA A 57 -14.52 -16.21 0.40
CA ALA A 57 -14.25 -16.05 1.82
C ALA A 57 -14.51 -14.61 2.28
N ARG A 58 -15.06 -14.46 3.48
CA ARG A 58 -15.37 -13.15 4.09
C ARG A 58 -15.10 -13.17 5.59
N ASN A 59 -14.63 -12.04 6.11
CA ASN A 59 -14.60 -11.75 7.55
C ASN A 59 -15.55 -10.57 7.82
N TYR A 60 -16.82 -10.86 8.11
CA TYR A 60 -17.84 -9.83 8.34
C TYR A 60 -17.57 -8.95 9.56
N LEU A 61 -16.72 -9.40 10.49
CA LEU A 61 -16.39 -8.68 11.71
C LEU A 61 -15.24 -7.69 11.51
N HIS A 62 -14.58 -7.69 10.35
CA HIS A 62 -13.55 -6.69 10.08
C HIS A 62 -14.19 -5.30 9.91
N PRO A 63 -13.81 -4.29 10.70
CA PRO A 63 -14.47 -2.98 10.68
C PRO A 63 -14.38 -2.30 9.31
N ASP A 64 -13.19 -2.33 8.69
CA ASP A 64 -12.94 -1.60 7.44
C ASP A 64 -13.24 -2.43 6.17
N TYR A 65 -13.21 -3.76 6.25
CA TYR A 65 -13.21 -4.64 5.08
C TYR A 65 -14.33 -5.69 5.10
N GLY A 66 -15.26 -5.63 6.05
CA GLY A 66 -16.33 -6.64 6.19
C GLY A 66 -17.25 -6.79 4.97
N GLY A 67 -17.32 -5.78 4.11
CA GLY A 67 -18.07 -5.83 2.84
C GLY A 67 -17.36 -6.55 1.69
N TYR A 68 -16.03 -6.71 1.77
CA TYR A 68 -15.25 -7.30 0.68
C TYR A 68 -15.26 -8.83 0.71
N VAL A 69 -15.03 -9.42 -0.46
CA VAL A 69 -15.05 -10.86 -0.70
C VAL A 69 -13.68 -11.28 -1.21
N ALA A 70 -12.92 -12.01 -0.42
CA ALA A 70 -11.77 -12.74 -0.95
C ALA A 70 -12.27 -13.92 -1.77
N PHE A 71 -11.57 -14.26 -2.85
CA PHE A 71 -11.93 -15.41 -3.66
C PHE A 71 -10.71 -16.07 -4.27
N ALA A 72 -10.83 -17.37 -4.59
CA ALA A 72 -9.99 -17.97 -5.59
C ALA A 72 -10.79 -18.80 -6.60
N ALA A 73 -10.30 -18.82 -7.84
CA ALA A 73 -10.82 -19.62 -8.93
C ALA A 73 -9.66 -20.23 -9.72
N MET A 74 -9.94 -21.28 -10.49
CA MET A 74 -8.96 -21.89 -11.38
C MET A 74 -9.53 -22.25 -12.75
N SER A 75 -8.66 -22.28 -13.76
CA SER A 75 -8.95 -22.73 -15.12
C SER A 75 -7.86 -23.71 -15.56
N PRO A 76 -8.15 -24.97 -15.96
CA PRO A 76 -9.47 -25.60 -16.02
C PRO A 76 -10.20 -25.57 -14.67
N ALA A 77 -11.54 -25.64 -14.72
CA ALA A 77 -12.40 -25.55 -13.55
C ALA A 77 -11.96 -26.54 -12.45
N ALA A 78 -12.16 -26.15 -11.20
CA ALA A 78 -11.86 -27.01 -10.06
C ALA A 78 -12.81 -28.23 -10.10
N SER A 79 -12.23 -29.43 -10.06
CA SER A 79 -12.95 -30.70 -9.96
C SER A 79 -13.26 -31.09 -8.52
N SER A 80 -12.48 -30.58 -7.55
CA SER A 80 -12.77 -30.70 -6.13
C SER A 80 -12.18 -29.52 -5.34
N PHE A 81 -12.67 -29.29 -4.12
CA PHE A 81 -12.21 -28.19 -3.27
C PHE A 81 -12.30 -28.56 -1.78
N THR A 82 -11.62 -27.80 -0.94
CA THR A 82 -11.89 -27.72 0.50
C THR A 82 -11.51 -26.34 1.03
N ALA A 83 -12.22 -25.91 2.05
CA ALA A 83 -11.89 -24.72 2.84
C ALA A 83 -11.38 -25.08 4.25
N ASP A 84 -11.10 -26.36 4.50
CA ASP A 84 -10.56 -26.87 5.77
C ASP A 84 -9.06 -27.15 5.62
N ARG A 85 -8.24 -26.28 6.22
CA ARG A 85 -6.79 -26.38 6.22
C ARG A 85 -6.30 -27.60 7.01
N THR A 86 -7.04 -28.05 8.02
CA THR A 86 -6.71 -29.29 8.74
C THR A 86 -6.90 -30.50 7.83
N GLU A 87 -7.89 -30.47 6.94
CA GLU A 87 -8.02 -31.48 5.88
C GLU A 87 -6.83 -31.43 4.90
N PHE A 88 -6.46 -30.23 4.45
CA PHE A 88 -5.39 -30.06 3.46
C PHE A 88 -4.02 -30.50 3.99
N ILE A 89 -3.59 -29.92 5.10
CA ILE A 89 -2.28 -30.19 5.70
C ILE A 89 -2.27 -31.58 6.36
N GLY A 90 -3.39 -31.98 6.96
CA GLY A 90 -3.49 -33.14 7.82
C GLY A 90 -3.25 -32.78 9.28
N ARG A 91 -3.88 -33.53 10.19
CA ARG A 91 -3.64 -33.38 11.64
C ARG A 91 -2.17 -33.68 11.94
N ASN A 92 -1.47 -32.72 12.55
CA ASN A 92 -0.02 -32.77 12.79
C ASN A 92 0.81 -32.92 11.50
N GLY A 93 0.27 -32.51 10.35
CA GLY A 93 0.95 -32.52 9.07
C GLY A 93 1.84 -31.30 8.85
N SER A 94 2.42 -31.21 7.64
CA SER A 94 3.29 -30.12 7.23
C SER A 94 2.98 -29.71 5.79
N MET A 95 3.16 -28.42 5.48
CA MET A 95 3.09 -27.92 4.10
C MET A 95 4.10 -28.57 3.16
N SER A 96 5.22 -29.09 3.69
CA SER A 96 6.20 -29.83 2.89
C SER A 96 5.67 -31.17 2.35
N ARG A 97 4.66 -31.75 3.01
CA ARG A 97 4.02 -33.00 2.61
C ARG A 97 2.56 -33.03 3.10
N PRO A 98 1.67 -32.25 2.46
CA PRO A 98 0.28 -32.12 2.90
C PRO A 98 -0.48 -33.42 2.69
N ALA A 99 -1.35 -33.80 3.63
CA ALA A 99 -2.15 -35.02 3.54
C ALA A 99 -3.04 -35.06 2.28
N ALA A 100 -3.54 -33.92 1.82
CA ALA A 100 -4.37 -33.83 0.62
C ALA A 100 -3.65 -34.23 -0.68
N MET A 101 -2.31 -34.17 -0.74
CA MET A 101 -1.55 -34.61 -1.93
C MET A 101 -1.59 -36.14 -2.13
N HIS A 102 -2.04 -36.88 -1.12
CA HIS A 102 -2.22 -38.33 -1.18
C HIS A 102 -3.68 -38.74 -1.48
N ARG A 103 -4.54 -37.79 -1.83
CA ARG A 103 -5.97 -38.03 -2.11
C ARG A 103 -6.30 -37.74 -3.56
N GLU A 104 -7.23 -38.52 -4.12
CA GLU A 104 -7.74 -38.30 -5.48
C GLU A 104 -8.67 -37.09 -5.58
N THR A 105 -9.46 -36.83 -4.52
CA THR A 105 -10.41 -35.71 -4.44
C THR A 105 -10.40 -35.09 -3.04
N LEU A 106 -10.78 -33.81 -2.96
CA LEU A 106 -11.02 -33.07 -1.73
C LEU A 106 -12.49 -33.21 -1.27
N SER A 107 -12.76 -32.95 0.01
CA SER A 107 -14.06 -33.25 0.64
C SER A 107 -15.26 -32.39 0.20
N GLY A 108 -15.02 -31.25 -0.46
CA GLY A 108 -16.07 -30.26 -0.76
C GLY A 108 -16.50 -29.44 0.46
N ARG A 109 -15.76 -29.46 1.57
CA ARG A 109 -16.09 -28.67 2.77
C ARG A 109 -15.91 -27.17 2.51
N SER A 110 -16.92 -26.41 2.92
CA SER A 110 -16.87 -24.95 3.07
C SER A 110 -17.87 -24.53 4.14
N GLY A 111 -17.79 -23.30 4.62
CA GLY A 111 -18.70 -22.75 5.64
C GLY A 111 -17.97 -22.20 6.86
N MET A 112 -18.74 -21.99 7.92
CA MET A 112 -18.25 -21.54 9.22
C MET A 112 -17.60 -22.69 10.02
N GLY A 113 -16.70 -22.35 10.95
CA GLY A 113 -16.16 -23.29 11.93
C GLY A 113 -15.08 -24.24 11.40
N GLN A 114 -14.64 -24.06 10.16
CA GLN A 114 -13.46 -24.74 9.62
C GLN A 114 -12.18 -24.03 10.06
N ASP A 115 -11.04 -24.70 9.92
CA ASP A 115 -9.74 -24.03 9.86
C ASP A 115 -9.59 -23.39 8.46
N PRO A 116 -9.79 -22.07 8.29
CA PRO A 116 -10.08 -21.49 6.99
C PRO A 116 -8.87 -21.49 6.04
N CYS A 117 -9.07 -22.03 4.85
CA CYS A 117 -8.19 -21.83 3.69
C CYS A 117 -9.01 -21.79 2.41
N ILE A 118 -8.33 -21.57 1.28
CA ILE A 118 -8.87 -21.87 -0.04
C ILE A 118 -7.98 -22.93 -0.68
N THR A 119 -8.56 -24.12 -0.89
CA THR A 119 -7.93 -25.20 -1.64
C THR A 119 -8.81 -25.58 -2.82
N LEU A 120 -8.24 -25.50 -4.03
CA LEU A 120 -8.90 -25.90 -5.27
C LEU A 120 -8.03 -26.93 -5.97
N GLN A 121 -8.64 -27.99 -6.48
CA GLN A 121 -7.94 -29.05 -7.22
C GLN A 121 -8.57 -29.23 -8.59
N THR A 122 -7.73 -29.40 -9.60
CA THR A 122 -8.13 -29.87 -10.94
C THR A 122 -7.27 -31.06 -11.35
N VAL A 123 -7.71 -31.80 -12.36
CA VAL A 123 -6.97 -32.93 -12.94
C VAL A 123 -6.77 -32.67 -14.41
N VAL A 124 -5.52 -32.77 -14.85
CA VAL A 124 -5.15 -32.68 -16.27
C VAL A 124 -4.64 -34.03 -16.76
N VAL A 125 -5.07 -34.41 -17.97
CA VAL A 125 -4.52 -35.55 -18.70
C VAL A 125 -3.63 -34.96 -19.79
N LEU A 126 -2.39 -35.46 -19.88
CA LEU A 126 -1.38 -35.01 -20.81
C LEU A 126 -0.92 -36.21 -21.63
N GLU A 127 -1.16 -36.17 -22.93
CA GLU A 127 -0.57 -37.09 -23.89
C GLU A 127 0.96 -36.89 -23.99
N PRO A 128 1.70 -37.83 -24.57
CA PRO A 128 3.13 -37.66 -24.80
C PRO A 128 3.44 -36.32 -25.49
N HIS A 129 4.37 -35.55 -24.91
CA HIS A 129 4.81 -34.24 -25.43
C HIS A 129 3.74 -33.12 -25.41
N GLU A 130 2.58 -33.37 -24.81
CA GLU A 130 1.54 -32.36 -24.65
C GLU A 130 1.89 -31.32 -23.57
N THR A 131 1.37 -30.11 -23.74
CA THR A 131 1.43 -29.03 -22.76
C THR A 131 0.03 -28.66 -22.29
N ALA A 132 -0.16 -28.58 -20.97
CA ALA A 132 -1.36 -28.01 -20.36
C ALA A 132 -1.01 -26.73 -19.60
N GLU A 133 -1.97 -25.82 -19.54
CA GLU A 133 -1.87 -24.60 -18.76
C GLU A 133 -2.96 -24.56 -17.70
N ILE A 134 -2.57 -24.20 -16.48
CA ILE A 134 -3.46 -24.02 -15.34
C ILE A 134 -3.31 -22.58 -14.87
N ILE A 135 -4.42 -21.87 -14.81
CA ILE A 135 -4.53 -20.52 -14.27
C ILE A 135 -5.15 -20.60 -12.89
N MET A 136 -4.55 -19.90 -11.94
CA MET A 136 -5.10 -19.69 -10.61
C MET A 136 -5.26 -18.20 -10.38
N VAL A 137 -6.45 -17.77 -10.00
CA VAL A 137 -6.76 -16.39 -9.68
C VAL A 137 -7.10 -16.32 -8.22
N LEU A 138 -6.38 -15.51 -7.45
CA LEU A 138 -6.67 -15.15 -6.06
C LEU A 138 -6.93 -13.65 -6.04
N GLY A 139 -8.03 -13.19 -5.45
CA GLY A 139 -8.34 -11.77 -5.46
C GLY A 139 -9.39 -11.34 -4.46
N GLN A 140 -9.82 -10.09 -4.63
CA GLN A 140 -10.82 -9.44 -3.79
C GLN A 140 -11.90 -8.76 -4.65
N GLY A 141 -13.17 -9.01 -4.36
CA GLY A 141 -14.29 -8.26 -4.93
C GLY A 141 -14.99 -7.41 -3.88
N SER A 142 -15.66 -6.35 -4.31
CA SER A 142 -16.51 -5.50 -3.44
C SER A 142 -17.84 -6.16 -3.08
N ASN A 143 -18.27 -7.15 -3.86
CA ASN A 143 -19.44 -8.00 -3.65
C ASN A 143 -19.29 -9.28 -4.49
N ILE A 144 -20.29 -10.18 -4.45
CA ILE A 144 -20.23 -11.47 -5.16
C ILE A 144 -20.26 -11.24 -6.68
N GLU A 145 -21.05 -10.29 -7.16
CA GLU A 145 -21.21 -9.98 -8.57
C GLU A 145 -19.90 -9.47 -9.18
N HIS A 146 -19.17 -8.63 -8.45
CA HIS A 146 -17.84 -8.18 -8.83
C HIS A 146 -16.85 -9.35 -8.86
N VAL A 147 -16.88 -10.27 -7.88
CA VAL A 147 -16.06 -11.49 -7.93
C VAL A 147 -16.36 -12.30 -9.18
N ARG A 148 -17.64 -12.56 -9.48
CA ARG A 148 -18.05 -13.33 -10.67
C ARG A 148 -17.57 -12.67 -11.97
N SER A 149 -17.64 -11.34 -12.05
CA SER A 149 -17.09 -10.57 -13.17
C SER A 149 -15.58 -10.76 -13.31
N LEU A 150 -14.81 -10.64 -12.21
CA LEU A 150 -13.36 -10.87 -12.21
C LEU A 150 -13.00 -12.31 -12.61
N VAL A 151 -13.68 -13.30 -12.04
CA VAL A 151 -13.46 -14.71 -12.38
C VAL A 151 -13.77 -14.97 -13.86
N SER A 152 -14.87 -14.43 -14.39
CA SER A 152 -15.21 -14.56 -15.81
C SER A 152 -14.14 -13.94 -16.71
N LYS A 153 -13.70 -12.71 -16.39
CA LYS A 153 -12.66 -11.99 -17.12
C LYS A 153 -11.34 -12.77 -17.19
N TYR A 154 -10.90 -13.36 -16.07
CA TYR A 154 -9.59 -14.02 -15.97
C TYR A 154 -9.62 -15.54 -16.21
N LYS A 155 -10.73 -16.08 -16.70
CA LYS A 155 -10.78 -17.46 -17.25
C LYS A 155 -10.14 -17.55 -18.63
N GLU A 156 -10.13 -16.46 -19.39
CA GLU A 156 -9.67 -16.42 -20.78
C GLU A 156 -8.15 -16.18 -20.87
N PRO A 157 -7.38 -17.09 -21.49
CA PRO A 157 -5.91 -16.94 -21.62
C PRO A 157 -5.48 -15.63 -22.30
N LEU A 158 -6.21 -15.21 -23.35
CA LEU A 158 -5.93 -13.96 -24.06
C LEU A 158 -6.04 -12.73 -23.15
N GLN A 159 -6.99 -12.74 -22.20
CA GLN A 159 -7.17 -11.64 -21.27
C GLN A 159 -6.03 -11.56 -20.26
N ILE A 160 -5.45 -12.71 -19.87
CA ILE A 160 -4.29 -12.77 -18.97
C ILE A 160 -3.06 -12.19 -19.67
N GLU A 161 -2.79 -12.61 -20.90
CA GLU A 161 -1.68 -12.09 -21.71
C GLU A 161 -1.81 -10.57 -21.92
N ALA A 162 -3.01 -10.10 -22.27
CA ALA A 162 -3.27 -8.67 -22.42
C ALA A 162 -3.05 -7.90 -21.11
N SER A 163 -3.38 -8.50 -19.95
CA SER A 163 -3.19 -7.86 -18.64
C SER A 163 -1.72 -7.83 -18.21
N LEU A 164 -0.96 -8.89 -18.52
CA LEU A 164 0.48 -8.93 -18.32
C LEU A 164 1.18 -7.89 -19.21
N ALA A 165 0.86 -7.85 -20.51
CA ALA A 165 1.43 -6.89 -21.44
C ALA A 165 1.15 -5.43 -21.02
N LYS A 166 -0.06 -5.13 -20.54
CA LYS A 166 -0.39 -3.81 -19.98
C LYS A 166 0.44 -3.48 -18.74
N THR A 167 0.66 -4.45 -17.86
CA THR A 167 1.49 -4.29 -16.66
C THR A 167 2.95 -4.03 -17.03
N CYS A 168 3.52 -4.81 -17.95
CA CYS A 168 4.88 -4.60 -18.46
C CYS A 168 5.02 -3.22 -19.11
N ALA A 169 4.13 -2.87 -20.03
CA ALA A 169 4.17 -1.58 -20.70
C ALA A 169 4.00 -0.39 -19.74
N TRP A 170 3.26 -0.57 -18.64
CA TRP A 170 3.15 0.45 -17.60
C TRP A 170 4.49 0.63 -16.86
N TRP A 171 5.14 -0.46 -16.47
CA TRP A 171 6.46 -0.41 -15.85
C TRP A 171 7.53 0.13 -16.79
N ASP A 172 7.53 -0.26 -18.06
CA ASP A 172 8.48 0.25 -19.04
C ASP A 172 8.33 1.77 -19.18
N ARG A 173 7.11 2.28 -19.35
CA ARG A 173 6.87 3.73 -19.39
C ARG A 173 7.35 4.44 -18.12
N PHE A 174 7.14 3.86 -16.95
CA PHE A 174 7.54 4.46 -15.68
C PHE A 174 9.07 4.47 -15.49
N LEU A 175 9.74 3.36 -15.81
CA LEU A 175 11.17 3.15 -15.56
C LEU A 175 12.07 3.73 -16.66
N GLU A 176 11.53 3.98 -17.86
CA GLU A 176 12.31 4.47 -19.01
C GLU A 176 12.27 5.99 -19.15
N THR A 177 11.53 6.71 -18.29
CA THR A 177 11.45 8.18 -18.33
C THR A 177 12.79 8.86 -18.08
N VAL A 178 13.61 8.32 -17.17
CA VAL A 178 14.96 8.81 -16.89
C VAL A 178 15.91 7.63 -16.99
N GLN A 179 16.86 7.71 -17.91
CA GLN A 179 17.89 6.70 -18.10
C GLN A 179 19.28 7.32 -18.07
N VAL A 180 20.22 6.60 -17.49
CA VAL A 180 21.64 6.93 -17.49
C VAL A 180 22.42 5.86 -18.25
N GLU A 181 23.44 6.30 -18.97
CA GLU A 181 24.44 5.44 -19.58
C GLU A 181 25.81 5.84 -19.04
N THR A 182 26.43 4.93 -18.29
CA THR A 182 27.76 5.09 -17.73
C THR A 182 28.64 3.90 -18.09
N PRO A 183 29.98 4.00 -17.96
CA PRO A 183 30.88 2.86 -18.12
C PRO A 183 30.65 1.73 -17.10
N ASP A 184 29.95 1.99 -15.99
CA ASP A 184 29.62 0.98 -14.99
C ASP A 184 28.20 0.44 -15.21
N LEU A 185 28.11 -0.80 -15.66
CA LEU A 185 26.83 -1.47 -15.91
C LEU A 185 25.98 -1.62 -14.64
N ALA A 186 26.57 -1.75 -13.47
CA ALA A 186 25.82 -1.87 -12.22
C ALA A 186 25.06 -0.57 -11.90
N VAL A 187 25.69 0.59 -12.15
CA VAL A 187 25.03 1.90 -12.02
C VAL A 187 23.85 2.00 -12.97
N ASN A 188 24.03 1.61 -14.24
CA ASN A 188 22.96 1.65 -15.23
C ASN A 188 21.77 0.76 -14.82
N ILE A 189 22.03 -0.46 -14.34
CA ILE A 189 20.99 -1.41 -13.90
C ILE A 189 20.21 -0.87 -12.69
N ILE A 190 20.91 -0.33 -11.69
CA ILE A 190 20.28 0.17 -10.46
C ILE A 190 19.44 1.42 -10.76
N MET A 191 20.01 2.39 -11.47
CA MET A 191 19.36 3.68 -11.75
C MET A 191 18.18 3.53 -12.72
N ASN A 192 18.33 2.75 -13.80
CA ASN A 192 17.33 2.68 -14.87
C ASN A 192 16.18 1.71 -14.58
N ARG A 193 16.27 0.91 -13.51
CA ARG A 193 15.24 -0.09 -13.17
C ARG A 193 14.96 -0.16 -11.68
N TRP A 194 15.94 -0.55 -10.87
CA TRP A 194 15.67 -1.03 -9.50
C TRP A 194 15.28 0.05 -8.50
N LEU A 195 15.90 1.25 -8.53
CA LEU A 195 15.60 2.28 -7.54
C LEU A 195 14.14 2.73 -7.60
N LEU A 196 13.67 3.13 -8.79
CA LEU A 196 12.27 3.55 -8.97
C LEU A 196 11.28 2.40 -8.74
N TYR A 197 11.61 1.19 -9.22
CA TYR A 197 10.79 0.00 -8.96
C TYR A 197 10.64 -0.27 -7.46
N GLN A 198 11.75 -0.24 -6.71
CA GLN A 198 11.74 -0.49 -5.26
C GLN A 198 10.95 0.60 -4.52
N THR A 199 11.17 1.88 -4.84
CA THR A 199 10.47 2.97 -4.16
C THR A 199 8.96 2.88 -4.41
N LEU A 200 8.53 2.59 -5.64
CA LEU A 200 7.10 2.49 -5.92
C LEU A 200 6.47 1.21 -5.38
N ALA A 201 7.03 0.04 -5.71
CA ALA A 201 6.44 -1.24 -5.35
C ALA A 201 6.52 -1.52 -3.84
N CYS A 202 7.69 -1.31 -3.24
CA CYS A 202 7.93 -1.65 -1.84
C CYS A 202 7.54 -0.52 -0.90
N ARG A 203 8.11 0.67 -1.10
CA ARG A 203 7.94 1.78 -0.15
C ARG A 203 6.58 2.46 -0.25
N PHE A 204 6.10 2.72 -1.46
CA PHE A 204 4.85 3.46 -1.65
C PHE A 204 3.60 2.56 -1.66
N TRP A 205 3.57 1.50 -2.48
CA TRP A 205 2.40 0.61 -2.57
C TRP A 205 2.34 -0.43 -1.45
N ALA A 206 3.42 -1.17 -1.20
CA ALA A 206 3.40 -2.19 -0.15
C ALA A 206 3.61 -1.58 1.25
N ARG A 207 4.19 -0.38 1.37
CA ARG A 207 4.56 0.25 2.64
C ARG A 207 5.37 -0.70 3.52
N THR A 208 6.38 -1.30 2.88
CA THR A 208 7.25 -2.31 3.48
C THR A 208 8.72 -2.05 3.15
N ALA A 209 9.57 -2.30 4.13
CA ALA A 209 11.03 -2.29 4.07
C ALA A 209 11.56 -3.32 5.08
N PHE A 210 12.86 -3.60 5.05
CA PHE A 210 13.49 -4.65 5.88
C PHE A 210 13.11 -4.62 7.37
N TYR A 211 12.95 -3.43 7.96
CA TYR A 211 12.62 -3.25 9.38
C TYR A 211 11.25 -2.61 9.64
N GLN A 212 10.46 -2.35 8.60
CA GLN A 212 9.18 -1.65 8.70
C GLN A 212 8.18 -2.31 7.76
N SER A 213 7.22 -3.06 8.30
CA SER A 213 6.13 -3.66 7.51
C SER A 213 4.83 -3.50 8.26
N GLY A 214 4.09 -2.43 7.94
CA GLY A 214 2.87 -2.07 8.66
C GLY A 214 1.69 -1.70 7.78
N GLY A 215 1.88 -1.42 6.49
CA GLY A 215 0.78 -1.00 5.61
C GLY A 215 0.22 0.41 5.88
N ALA A 216 0.71 1.09 6.93
CA ALA A 216 0.42 2.49 7.21
C ALA A 216 1.16 3.41 6.22
N PHE A 217 0.58 4.57 5.97
CA PHE A 217 1.31 5.70 5.41
C PHE A 217 1.97 6.47 6.56
N GLY A 218 3.28 6.66 6.52
CA GLY A 218 4.01 7.64 7.30
C GLY A 218 3.98 8.99 6.58
N PHE A 219 3.66 10.05 7.31
CA PHE A 219 3.52 11.39 6.74
C PHE A 219 4.83 11.84 6.09
N ARG A 220 5.90 11.89 6.89
CA ARG A 220 7.28 12.11 6.42
C ARG A 220 7.74 11.07 5.40
N ASP A 221 7.51 9.79 5.69
CA ASP A 221 8.07 8.69 4.89
C ASP A 221 7.60 8.76 3.44
N GLN A 222 6.29 8.80 3.20
CA GLN A 222 5.79 8.79 1.83
C GLN A 222 5.90 10.15 1.15
N LEU A 223 5.97 11.26 1.88
CA LEU A 223 6.32 12.56 1.29
C LEU A 223 7.76 12.55 0.74
N GLN A 224 8.69 11.86 1.39
CA GLN A 224 10.04 11.64 0.85
C GLN A 224 10.02 10.66 -0.33
N ASP A 225 9.33 9.52 -0.20
CA ASP A 225 9.27 8.48 -1.24
C ASP A 225 8.73 9.04 -2.56
N VAL A 226 7.69 9.89 -2.53
CA VAL A 226 7.10 10.45 -3.76
C VAL A 226 7.97 11.47 -4.48
N LEU A 227 9.03 11.99 -3.85
CA LEU A 227 9.98 12.87 -4.53
C LEU A 227 10.82 12.13 -5.56
N ALA A 228 10.97 10.80 -5.43
CA ALA A 228 11.60 9.98 -6.45
C ALA A 228 10.80 9.96 -7.76
N PHE A 229 9.50 10.26 -7.72
CA PHE A 229 8.59 10.13 -8.87
C PHE A 229 8.39 11.44 -9.63
N LEU A 230 9.00 12.56 -9.20
CA LEU A 230 8.77 13.89 -9.77
C LEU A 230 8.90 13.96 -11.30
N HIS A 231 9.84 13.22 -11.86
CA HIS A 231 10.06 13.19 -13.31
C HIS A 231 9.35 12.03 -14.00
N ALA A 232 9.23 10.88 -13.34
CA ALA A 232 8.74 9.64 -13.93
C ALA A 232 7.21 9.49 -13.90
N ALA A 233 6.57 9.98 -12.83
CA ALA A 233 5.13 9.94 -12.62
C ALA A 233 4.69 11.07 -11.65
N PRO A 234 4.82 12.35 -12.06
CA PRO A 234 4.44 13.49 -11.21
C PRO A 234 2.99 13.42 -10.72
N GLU A 235 2.10 12.75 -11.45
CA GLU A 235 0.71 12.53 -11.04
C GLU A 235 0.58 11.73 -9.73
N ILE A 236 1.49 10.76 -9.48
CA ILE A 236 1.52 10.01 -8.22
C ILE A 236 1.90 10.94 -7.07
N THR A 237 2.93 11.77 -7.27
CA THR A 237 3.34 12.79 -6.31
C THR A 237 2.20 13.76 -6.03
N ARG A 238 1.56 14.28 -7.08
CA ARG A 238 0.44 15.22 -6.99
C ARG A 238 -0.71 14.67 -6.16
N GLU A 239 -1.16 13.45 -6.45
CA GLU A 239 -2.23 12.78 -5.70
C GLU A 239 -1.85 12.58 -4.22
N PHE A 240 -0.59 12.22 -3.95
CA PHE A 240 -0.15 12.01 -2.58
C PHE A 240 0.02 13.30 -1.79
N LEU A 241 0.45 14.41 -2.40
CA LEU A 241 0.51 15.73 -1.73
C LEU A 241 -0.86 16.14 -1.17
N LEU A 242 -1.93 15.93 -1.95
CA LEU A 242 -3.30 16.19 -1.50
C LEU A 242 -3.75 15.19 -0.42
N THR A 243 -3.32 13.94 -0.53
CA THR A 243 -3.59 12.91 0.49
C THR A 243 -2.91 13.24 1.82
N ALA A 244 -1.66 13.69 1.80
CA ALA A 244 -0.91 14.10 2.98
C ALA A 244 -1.51 15.37 3.59
N ALA A 245 -1.83 16.39 2.78
CA ALA A 245 -2.53 17.59 3.25
C ALA A 245 -3.86 17.23 3.97
N SER A 246 -4.59 16.22 3.49
CA SER A 246 -5.82 15.76 4.14
C SER A 246 -5.60 15.11 5.52
N ARG A 247 -4.36 15.01 6.00
CA ARG A 247 -3.96 14.47 7.30
C ARG A 247 -3.40 15.54 8.24
N GLN A 248 -3.51 16.81 7.86
CA GLN A 248 -3.25 17.95 8.73
C GLN A 248 -4.48 18.27 9.58
N PHE A 249 -4.27 18.51 10.87
CA PHE A 249 -5.29 19.00 11.80
C PHE A 249 -5.47 20.51 11.68
N VAL A 250 -6.62 21.02 12.14
CA VAL A 250 -6.92 22.47 12.11
C VAL A 250 -5.87 23.31 12.84
N GLU A 251 -5.19 22.75 13.86
CA GLU A 251 -4.13 23.43 14.62
C GLU A 251 -2.77 23.51 13.88
N GLY A 252 -2.66 22.96 12.67
CA GLY A 252 -1.49 23.03 11.79
C GLY A 252 -0.53 21.85 11.91
N ASP A 253 -0.65 20.99 12.93
CA ASP A 253 0.09 19.73 13.04
C ASP A 253 -0.61 18.57 12.32
N VAL A 254 0.05 17.42 12.24
CA VAL A 254 -0.32 16.33 11.31
C VAL A 254 -0.38 14.98 12.03
N GLN A 255 -1.03 13.98 11.43
CA GLN A 255 -0.79 12.60 11.82
C GLN A 255 0.65 12.22 11.44
N HIS A 256 1.40 11.60 12.35
CA HIS A 256 2.72 11.04 12.07
C HIS A 256 2.62 9.86 11.09
N TRP A 257 1.60 9.01 11.26
CA TRP A 257 1.23 7.95 10.33
C TRP A 257 -0.24 7.55 10.46
N TRP A 258 -0.82 6.92 9.43
CA TRP A 258 -2.21 6.45 9.42
C TRP A 258 -2.44 5.22 8.53
N HIS A 259 -3.51 4.47 8.80
CA HIS A 259 -3.99 3.35 7.99
C HIS A 259 -5.24 3.73 7.18
N PRO A 260 -5.28 3.46 5.86
CA PRO A 260 -6.52 3.48 5.10
C PRO A 260 -7.36 2.20 5.35
N PRO A 261 -8.69 2.25 5.14
CA PRO A 261 -9.48 3.42 4.75
C PRO A 261 -9.92 4.30 5.93
N SER A 262 -9.90 3.79 7.16
CA SER A 262 -10.44 4.48 8.35
C SER A 262 -9.69 5.77 8.68
N GLY A 263 -8.41 5.88 8.31
CA GLY A 263 -7.55 6.99 8.71
C GLY A 263 -7.06 6.86 10.16
N ALA A 264 -7.27 5.71 10.80
CA ALA A 264 -6.76 5.42 12.13
C ALA A 264 -5.24 5.58 12.15
N GLY A 265 -4.72 6.36 13.09
CA GLY A 265 -3.31 6.73 13.06
C GLY A 265 -2.85 7.42 14.32
N THR A 266 -1.56 7.74 14.36
CA THR A 266 -0.92 8.36 15.50
C THR A 266 -0.65 9.84 15.24
N ARG A 267 -1.02 10.70 16.19
CA ARG A 267 -0.61 12.11 16.26
C ARG A 267 0.52 12.23 17.28
N THR A 268 1.63 12.89 16.93
CA THR A 268 2.83 13.03 17.79
C THR A 268 3.23 14.50 17.92
N ARG A 269 4.36 14.77 18.61
CA ARG A 269 5.06 16.06 18.58
C ARG A 269 6.36 15.99 17.79
N SER A 270 6.48 15.06 16.84
CA SER A 270 7.62 15.03 15.94
C SER A 270 7.59 16.30 15.09
N SER A 271 8.61 17.12 15.27
CA SER A 271 8.62 18.50 14.77
C SER A 271 8.88 18.58 13.27
N ASP A 272 9.57 17.59 12.71
CA ASP A 272 9.94 17.57 11.30
C ASP A 272 8.78 17.14 10.38
N ASP A 273 7.84 16.32 10.86
CA ASP A 273 6.64 15.90 10.11
C ASP A 273 5.93 17.10 9.47
N LEU A 274 5.83 18.21 10.21
CA LEU A 274 5.20 19.46 9.78
C LEU A 274 5.81 20.02 8.48
N LEU A 275 7.11 19.82 8.29
CA LEU A 275 7.89 20.51 7.29
C LEU A 275 8.08 19.70 6.01
N TRP A 276 7.74 18.41 6.01
CA TRP A 276 7.85 17.56 4.83
C TRP A 276 6.83 17.91 3.73
N LEU A 277 5.61 18.34 4.09
CA LEU A 277 4.61 18.74 3.11
C LEU A 277 5.03 19.99 2.33
N PRO A 278 5.37 21.12 2.97
CA PRO A 278 5.83 22.30 2.23
C PRO A 278 7.09 22.01 1.42
N TYR A 279 8.05 21.25 1.96
CA TYR A 279 9.24 20.82 1.22
C TYR A 279 8.88 20.08 -0.07
N ALA A 280 7.98 19.09 0.01
CA ALA A 280 7.59 18.28 -1.13
C ALA A 280 6.78 19.09 -2.18
N VAL A 281 5.90 19.99 -1.73
CA VAL A 281 5.16 20.89 -2.61
C VAL A 281 6.10 21.82 -3.39
N ILE A 282 7.10 22.42 -2.73
CA ILE A 282 8.10 23.28 -3.38
C ILE A 282 8.83 22.50 -4.48
N ARG A 283 9.31 21.29 -4.19
CA ARG A 283 10.02 20.45 -5.15
C ARG A 283 9.11 20.03 -6.31
N TYR A 284 7.85 19.67 -6.03
CA TYR A 284 6.87 19.32 -7.05
C TYR A 284 6.58 20.47 -8.01
N VAL A 285 6.25 21.66 -7.48
CA VAL A 285 5.94 22.83 -8.31
C VAL A 285 7.16 23.25 -9.14
N ASN A 286 8.36 23.20 -8.57
CA ASN A 286 9.59 23.51 -9.31
C ASN A 286 9.89 22.50 -10.42
N ALA A 287 9.63 21.21 -10.20
CA ALA A 287 9.88 20.18 -11.19
C ALA A 287 8.84 20.14 -12.32
N THR A 288 7.58 20.43 -12.02
CA THR A 288 6.45 20.25 -12.95
C THR A 288 5.90 21.54 -13.54
N GLY A 289 6.08 22.68 -12.86
CA GLY A 289 5.41 23.94 -13.19
C GLY A 289 3.90 23.95 -12.89
N ASP A 290 3.34 22.93 -12.23
CA ASP A 290 1.93 22.89 -11.83
C ASP A 290 1.70 23.77 -10.59
N TYR A 291 1.54 25.08 -10.81
CA TYR A 291 1.17 26.03 -9.75
C TYR A 291 -0.31 25.92 -9.36
N GLU A 292 -1.16 25.33 -10.22
CA GLU A 292 -2.60 25.19 -9.94
C GLU A 292 -2.86 24.28 -8.73
N ILE A 293 -1.97 23.31 -8.47
CA ILE A 293 -2.04 22.46 -7.27
C ILE A 293 -2.12 23.28 -5.97
N LEU A 294 -1.50 24.46 -5.92
CA LEU A 294 -1.47 25.32 -4.73
C LEU A 294 -2.87 25.80 -4.34
N ASN A 295 -3.80 25.86 -5.30
CA ASN A 295 -5.20 26.27 -5.10
C ASN A 295 -6.14 25.10 -4.81
N ALA A 296 -5.65 23.85 -4.86
CA ALA A 296 -6.46 22.67 -4.58
C ALA A 296 -6.98 22.73 -3.13
N LYS A 297 -8.30 22.63 -2.95
CA LYS A 297 -8.94 22.65 -1.64
C LYS A 297 -8.91 21.26 -1.01
N VAL A 298 -8.39 21.18 0.22
CA VAL A 298 -8.25 19.95 0.99
C VAL A 298 -8.79 20.17 2.40
N PRO A 299 -9.59 19.24 2.96
CA PRO A 299 -10.11 19.37 4.32
C PRO A 299 -9.03 19.17 5.38
N PHE A 300 -9.21 19.83 6.52
CA PHE A 300 -8.43 19.55 7.73
C PHE A 300 -9.10 18.47 8.59
N LEU A 301 -8.31 17.73 9.35
CA LEU A 301 -8.81 16.81 10.37
C LEU A 301 -9.24 17.56 11.64
N ASN A 302 -10.27 17.03 12.33
CA ASN A 302 -10.52 17.33 13.73
C ASN A 302 -10.04 16.18 14.61
N GLY A 303 -9.41 16.52 15.73
CA GLY A 303 -8.98 15.55 16.72
C GLY A 303 -8.54 16.26 17.98
N ARG A 304 -8.65 15.56 19.12
CA ARG A 304 -8.18 16.09 20.40
C ARG A 304 -6.69 16.47 20.26
N PRO A 305 -6.28 17.69 20.67
CA PRO A 305 -4.87 18.03 20.81
C PRO A 305 -4.18 17.14 21.83
N LEU A 306 -2.87 16.96 21.71
CA LEU A 306 -2.09 16.25 22.71
C LEU A 306 -2.00 17.07 24.02
N GLU A 307 -2.27 16.45 25.16
CA GLU A 307 -2.09 17.09 26.48
C GLU A 307 -0.60 17.33 26.76
N ALA A 308 -0.27 18.31 27.59
CA ALA A 308 1.11 18.74 27.83
C ALA A 308 2.12 17.62 28.18
N ASN A 309 1.66 16.53 28.80
CA ASN A 309 2.46 15.38 29.22
C ASN A 309 2.27 14.11 28.35
N GLU A 310 1.36 14.14 27.38
CA GLU A 310 1.20 13.08 26.40
C GLU A 310 2.34 13.19 25.37
N TYR A 311 2.79 12.10 24.73
CA TYR A 311 3.81 12.19 23.67
C TYR A 311 3.22 11.89 22.30
N ASP A 312 2.30 10.92 22.29
CA ASP A 312 1.56 10.47 21.12
C ASP A 312 0.15 10.00 21.54
N ILE A 313 -0.74 9.95 20.56
CA ILE A 313 -2.08 9.38 20.72
C ILE A 313 -2.49 8.67 19.43
N TYR A 314 -3.00 7.44 19.56
CA TYR A 314 -3.58 6.67 18.45
C TYR A 314 -5.10 6.75 18.47
N PHE A 315 -5.72 7.21 17.37
CA PHE A 315 -7.17 7.32 17.26
C PHE A 315 -7.62 7.41 15.79
N VAL A 316 -8.93 7.32 15.57
CA VAL A 316 -9.57 7.63 14.28
C VAL A 316 -9.97 9.11 14.31
N PRO A 317 -9.33 9.98 13.52
CA PRO A 317 -9.67 11.39 13.48
C PRO A 317 -11.04 11.60 12.83
N ASN A 318 -11.74 12.67 13.24
CA ASN A 318 -13.00 13.01 12.62
C ASN A 318 -12.73 13.84 11.36
N SER A 319 -13.10 13.30 10.20
CA SER A 319 -12.98 13.97 8.90
C SER A 319 -14.09 15.00 8.63
N SER A 320 -15.01 15.21 9.57
CA SER A 320 -16.22 16.04 9.41
C SER A 320 -16.01 17.51 9.77
N THR A 321 -14.79 18.06 9.70
CA THR A 321 -14.67 19.52 9.71
C THR A 321 -15.26 20.07 8.42
N MET A 322 -16.00 21.17 8.50
CA MET A 322 -16.32 21.96 7.29
C MET A 322 -15.13 22.82 6.85
N GLU A 323 -14.04 22.83 7.63
CA GLU A 323 -12.88 23.66 7.35
C GLU A 323 -12.01 23.03 6.25
N GLN A 324 -11.78 23.81 5.21
CA GLN A 324 -10.91 23.43 4.09
C GLN A 324 -9.96 24.59 3.82
N GLY A 325 -8.72 24.24 3.49
CA GLY A 325 -7.68 25.17 3.06
C GLY A 325 -7.23 24.83 1.64
N THR A 326 -6.65 25.81 0.94
CA THR A 326 -5.86 25.50 -0.25
C THR A 326 -4.59 24.75 0.15
N LEU A 327 -3.96 23.99 -0.75
CA LEU A 327 -2.69 23.33 -0.45
C LEU A 327 -1.61 24.32 0.02
N PHE A 328 -1.62 25.55 -0.52
CA PHE A 328 -0.78 26.65 -0.04
C PHE A 328 -1.04 27.00 1.42
N GLU A 329 -2.31 27.10 1.83
CA GLU A 329 -2.71 27.36 3.22
C GLU A 329 -2.29 26.22 4.17
N HIS A 330 -2.41 24.96 3.74
CA HIS A 330 -1.90 23.81 4.50
C HIS A 330 -0.38 23.93 4.75
N CYS A 331 0.38 24.26 3.70
CA CYS A 331 1.82 24.51 3.81
C CYS A 331 2.13 25.67 4.77
N ARG A 332 1.42 26.79 4.64
CA ARG A 332 1.59 27.97 5.51
C ARG A 332 1.39 27.63 6.98
N ARG A 333 0.28 26.95 7.32
CA ARG A 333 -0.01 26.55 8.70
C ARG A 333 1.05 25.58 9.26
N ALA A 334 1.54 24.66 8.43
CA ALA A 334 2.56 23.71 8.86
C ALA A 334 3.89 24.41 9.16
N ILE A 335 4.29 25.37 8.29
CA ILE A 335 5.48 26.21 8.50
C ILE A 335 5.31 27.03 9.77
N GLU A 336 4.22 27.77 9.93
CA GLU A 336 3.95 28.60 11.12
C GLU A 336 3.97 27.77 12.41
N LYS A 337 3.41 26.56 12.37
CA LYS A 337 3.44 25.62 13.49
C LYS A 337 4.86 25.14 13.81
N GLY A 338 5.69 24.92 12.78
CA GLY A 338 7.07 24.44 12.89
C GLY A 338 8.11 25.50 13.26
N LEU A 339 7.80 26.80 13.06
CA LEU A 339 8.66 27.95 13.39
C LEU A 339 8.71 28.22 14.91
N THR A 340 9.19 27.23 15.65
CA THR A 340 9.46 27.34 17.08
C THR A 340 10.86 27.91 17.33
N SER A 341 11.10 28.45 18.52
CA SER A 341 12.41 28.92 18.94
C SER A 341 12.66 28.54 20.39
N GLY A 342 13.73 27.78 20.62
CA GLY A 342 14.27 27.50 21.93
C GLY A 342 15.20 28.61 22.43
N PRO A 343 15.87 28.38 23.57
CA PRO A 343 16.72 29.38 24.24
C PRO A 343 17.94 29.83 23.41
N HIS A 344 18.38 29.05 22.42
CA HIS A 344 19.51 29.40 21.56
C HIS A 344 19.07 29.93 20.19
N GLY A 345 17.76 30.17 19.99
CA GLY A 345 17.21 30.58 18.69
C GLY A 345 17.07 29.43 17.70
N LEU A 346 17.21 28.18 18.14
CA LEU A 346 17.06 26.99 17.32
C LEU A 346 15.64 26.42 17.46
N PRO A 347 15.10 25.73 16.43
CA PRO A 347 13.77 25.15 16.51
C PRO A 347 13.73 24.00 17.52
N LEU A 348 12.61 23.90 18.23
CA LEU A 348 12.36 22.86 19.21
C LEU A 348 12.13 21.52 18.52
N ILE A 349 12.85 20.49 18.97
CA ILE A 349 12.76 19.13 18.40
C ILE A 349 11.45 18.41 18.79
N GLY A 350 10.72 18.90 19.79
CA GLY A 350 9.52 18.20 20.29
C GLY A 350 9.84 16.78 20.75
N THR A 351 9.10 15.78 20.26
CA THR A 351 9.37 14.35 20.55
C THR A 351 10.18 13.67 19.46
N GLY A 352 10.85 14.42 18.58
CA GLY A 352 11.65 13.87 17.50
C GLY A 352 11.80 14.84 16.33
N ASP A 353 12.91 14.72 15.62
CA ASP A 353 13.03 15.17 14.23
C ASP A 353 13.15 13.92 13.34
N TRP A 354 13.84 14.02 12.20
CA TRP A 354 14.06 12.91 11.29
C TRP A 354 14.70 11.67 11.95
N ASN A 355 15.47 11.85 13.03
CA ASN A 355 16.00 10.73 13.80
C ASN A 355 15.01 10.30 14.90
N ASP A 356 14.23 9.25 14.59
CA ASP A 356 13.24 8.68 15.51
C ASP A 356 13.84 8.26 16.87
N GLY A 357 15.16 7.98 16.95
CA GLY A 357 15.85 7.62 18.19
C GLY A 357 15.97 8.76 19.21
N PHE A 358 15.66 10.00 18.83
CA PHE A 358 15.76 11.18 19.68
C PHE A 358 14.49 11.51 20.48
N THR A 359 13.56 10.55 20.62
CA THR A 359 12.24 10.76 21.23
C THR A 359 12.26 11.40 22.63
N ARG A 360 13.33 11.15 23.39
CA ARG A 360 13.48 11.66 24.77
C ARG A 360 14.22 12.98 24.89
N ILE A 361 14.86 13.47 23.83
CA ILE A 361 15.69 14.69 23.87
C ILE A 361 14.82 15.92 24.16
N GLY A 362 13.73 16.08 23.43
CA GLY A 362 12.82 17.22 23.58
C GLY A 362 11.54 16.94 24.37
N ALA A 363 11.43 15.80 25.04
CA ALA A 363 10.24 15.38 25.79
C ALA A 363 9.74 16.41 26.83
N LYS A 364 10.64 17.24 27.36
CA LYS A 364 10.30 18.33 28.30
C LYS A 364 10.15 19.72 27.63
N GLY A 365 10.05 19.77 26.29
CA GLY A 365 9.89 21.00 25.51
C GLY A 365 11.13 21.89 25.46
N ARG A 366 12.33 21.34 25.70
CA ARG A 366 13.60 22.11 25.76
C ARG A 366 14.67 21.67 24.78
N GLY A 367 14.47 20.55 24.10
CA GLY A 367 15.42 20.06 23.09
C GLY A 367 15.31 20.92 21.84
N GLU A 368 16.46 21.21 21.22
CA GLU A 368 16.56 21.98 19.98
C GLU A 368 17.25 21.12 18.90
N SER A 369 16.88 21.31 17.63
CA SER A 369 17.47 20.56 16.50
C SER A 369 18.16 21.49 15.50
N VAL A 370 19.46 21.26 15.31
CA VAL A 370 20.26 21.97 14.29
C VAL A 370 19.91 21.47 12.88
N TRP A 371 19.61 20.18 12.72
CA TRP A 371 19.17 19.63 11.45
C TRP A 371 17.86 20.28 11.00
N LEU A 372 16.90 20.40 11.93
CA LEU A 372 15.60 21.04 11.66
C LEU A 372 15.77 22.53 11.30
N ALA A 373 16.73 23.23 11.90
CA ALA A 373 17.04 24.62 11.56
C ALA A 373 17.44 24.77 10.08
N TRP A 374 18.35 23.91 9.59
CA TRP A 374 18.73 23.90 8.18
C TRP A 374 17.57 23.53 7.27
N PHE A 375 16.72 22.59 7.69
CA PHE A 375 15.55 22.19 6.93
C PHE A 375 14.53 23.33 6.78
N ILE A 376 14.27 24.05 7.87
CA ILE A 376 13.44 25.28 7.87
C ILE A 376 14.01 26.33 6.92
N ILE A 377 15.33 26.56 6.92
CA ILE A 377 15.96 27.54 6.02
C ILE A 377 15.71 27.20 4.55
N ASP A 378 15.86 25.93 4.15
CA ASP A 378 15.58 25.50 2.76
C ASP A 378 14.11 25.72 2.40
N ILE A 379 13.20 25.36 3.31
CA ILE A 379 11.76 25.52 3.10
C ILE A 379 11.37 26.98 3.01
N LEU A 380 11.81 27.84 3.93
CA LEU A 380 11.49 29.27 3.91
C LEU A 380 12.01 29.93 2.63
N THR A 381 13.22 29.58 2.20
CA THR A 381 13.80 30.08 0.94
C THR A 381 12.95 29.65 -0.26
N GLY A 382 12.57 28.37 -0.32
CA GLY A 382 11.72 27.84 -1.39
C GLY A 382 10.29 28.39 -1.36
N PHE A 383 9.71 28.55 -0.17
CA PHE A 383 8.34 29.02 0.02
C PHE A 383 8.21 30.52 -0.27
N SER A 384 9.20 31.33 0.11
CA SER A 384 9.28 32.75 -0.28
C SER A 384 9.21 32.93 -1.81
N ASN A 385 9.92 32.08 -2.56
CA ASN A 385 9.84 32.07 -4.03
C ASN A 385 8.46 31.66 -4.55
N LEU A 386 7.74 30.78 -3.85
CA LEU A 386 6.35 30.45 -4.19
C LEU A 386 5.42 31.64 -3.91
N CYS A 387 5.55 32.29 -2.76
CA CYS A 387 4.77 33.48 -2.39
C CYS A 387 4.89 34.59 -3.46
N ALA A 388 6.10 34.85 -3.93
CA ALA A 388 6.35 35.82 -5.01
C ALA A 388 5.62 35.47 -6.31
N LYS A 389 5.48 34.17 -6.62
CA LYS A 389 4.79 33.68 -7.83
C LYS A 389 3.28 33.58 -7.68
N THR A 390 2.77 33.43 -6.46
CA THR A 390 1.32 33.40 -6.17
C THR A 390 0.74 34.78 -5.85
N GLY A 391 1.57 35.82 -5.81
CA GLY A 391 1.15 37.21 -5.58
C GLY A 391 1.05 37.60 -4.10
N ASP A 392 1.58 36.78 -3.19
CA ASP A 392 1.61 37.04 -1.74
C ASP A 392 3.00 37.54 -1.29
N GLU A 393 3.49 38.60 -1.94
CA GLU A 393 4.85 39.13 -1.71
C GLU A 393 5.10 39.55 -0.25
N ASN A 394 4.06 39.98 0.47
CA ASN A 394 4.19 40.38 1.87
C ASN A 394 4.44 39.19 2.79
N LEU A 395 3.83 38.02 2.52
CA LEU A 395 4.13 36.79 3.26
C LEU A 395 5.51 36.23 2.90
N GLY A 396 5.97 36.47 1.67
CA GLY A 396 7.28 36.00 1.21
C GLY A 396 8.48 36.78 1.76
N ARG A 397 8.28 38.03 2.19
CA ARG A 397 9.32 38.87 2.82
C ARG A 397 9.41 38.60 4.31
#